data_AF-A0A830ET87-F1
#
_entry.id   AF-A0A830ET87-F1
#
_cell.length_a   1.000
_cell.length_b   1.000
_cell.length_c   1.000
_cell.angle_alpha   90.00
_cell.angle_beta   90.00
_cell.angle_gamma   90.00
#
_symmetry.space_group_name_H-M   'P 1'
#
loop_
_entity.id
_entity.type
_entity.pdbx_description
1 polymer ?
#
loop_
_entity_poly.entity_id
_entity_poly.type
_entity_poly.pdbx_seq_one_letter_code
_entity_poly.pdbx_strand_id
1 'polypeptide(L)'
;MAVEPPDELKLTETDFLILSVLRDGRNIPANIALDIDRARNYINQRMPYLLDYGLVEKIGPYEDSGLYELTERGRLAYEHRAEYHHDGVDFDELLDELVDED
;
A
#
# COMPACT_ATOMS: atom_id res chain seq x y z
N MET A 1 7.72 -18.56 2.97
CA MET A 1 8.99 -17.90 2.60
C MET A 1 8.62 -16.43 2.49
N ALA A 2 9.03 -15.60 3.46
CA ALA A 2 8.86 -14.16 3.30
C ALA A 2 9.70 -13.76 2.10
N VAL A 3 9.07 -13.20 1.07
CA VAL A 3 9.79 -12.55 -0.02
C VAL A 3 10.46 -11.37 0.63
N GLU A 4 11.79 -11.26 0.53
CA GLU A 4 12.48 -10.06 0.99
C GLU A 4 11.86 -8.87 0.25
N PRO A 5 11.39 -7.84 0.98
CA PRO A 5 10.80 -6.67 0.34
C PRO A 5 11.84 -6.08 -0.63
N PRO A 6 11.39 -5.46 -1.74
CA PRO A 6 12.30 -4.85 -2.71
C PRO A 6 13.28 -3.91 -2.01
N ASP A 7 14.52 -3.82 -2.51
CA ASP A 7 15.63 -3.03 -1.92
C ASP A 7 15.32 -1.53 -1.65
N GLU A 8 14.19 -1.00 -2.14
CA GLU A 8 13.78 0.39 -1.91
C GLU A 8 12.26 0.58 -2.12
N LEU A 9 11.58 1.15 -1.11
CA LEU A 9 10.15 1.45 -1.16
C LEU A 9 9.83 2.60 -2.12
N LYS A 10 9.25 2.28 -3.28
CA LYS A 10 8.91 3.24 -4.35
C LYS A 10 7.40 3.42 -4.48
N LEU A 11 6.91 4.49 -3.85
CA LEU A 11 5.52 4.93 -3.88
C LEU A 11 5.33 6.13 -4.82
N THR A 12 4.16 6.14 -5.44
CA THR A 12 3.65 7.22 -6.29
C THR A 12 2.50 7.91 -5.58
N GLU A 13 2.09 9.09 -6.07
CA GLU A 13 0.86 9.75 -5.57
C GLU A 13 -0.37 8.84 -5.70
N THR A 14 -0.43 7.98 -6.72
CA THR A 14 -1.54 7.04 -6.88
C THR A 14 -1.53 5.96 -5.81
N ASP A 15 -0.37 5.56 -5.31
CA ASP A 15 -0.29 4.59 -4.22
C ASP A 15 -0.86 5.17 -2.93
N PHE A 16 -0.52 6.41 -2.59
CA PHE A 16 -1.11 7.08 -1.43
C PHE A 16 -2.63 7.25 -1.57
N LEU A 17 -3.14 7.48 -2.78
CA LEU A 17 -4.59 7.49 -3.04
C LEU A 17 -5.22 6.10 -2.84
N ILE A 18 -4.56 5.02 -3.28
CA ILE A 18 -5.01 3.64 -3.03
C ILE A 18 -5.07 3.37 -1.52
N LEU A 19 -4.00 3.69 -0.79
CA LEU A 19 -3.95 3.51 0.67
C LEU A 19 -5.05 4.32 1.36
N SER A 20 -5.30 5.56 0.92
CA SER A 20 -6.38 6.39 1.43
C SER A 20 -7.76 5.73 1.31
N VAL A 21 -8.07 5.12 0.16
CA VAL A 21 -9.36 4.44 -0.05
C VAL A 21 -9.49 3.22 0.86
N LEU A 22 -8.41 2.46 1.03
CA LEU A 22 -8.43 1.24 1.86
C LEU A 22 -8.52 1.53 3.37
N ARG A 23 -8.32 2.78 3.81
CA ARG A 23 -8.60 3.19 5.20
C ARG A 23 -10.07 3.11 5.56
N ASP A 24 -10.97 3.23 4.58
CA ASP A 24 -12.41 3.11 4.79
C ASP A 24 -12.89 1.65 4.80
N GLY A 25 -11.98 0.71 4.52
CA GLY A 25 -12.20 -0.73 4.57
C GLY A 25 -11.75 -1.45 3.31
N ARG A 26 -12.09 -2.74 3.27
CA ARG A 26 -11.68 -3.65 2.20
C ARG A 26 -12.25 -3.24 0.86
N ASN A 27 -11.44 -3.31 -0.18
CA ASN A 27 -11.90 -2.96 -1.52
C ASN A 27 -11.20 -3.77 -2.63
N ILE A 28 -11.77 -3.73 -3.84
CA ILE A 28 -11.18 -4.35 -5.02
C ILE A 28 -10.56 -3.29 -5.94
N PRO A 29 -9.52 -3.62 -6.74
CA PRO A 29 -8.83 -2.65 -7.60
C PRO A 29 -9.74 -1.92 -8.60
N ALA A 30 -10.82 -2.59 -9.03
CA ALA A 30 -11.79 -2.01 -9.95
C ALA A 30 -12.56 -0.84 -9.32
N ASN A 31 -12.94 -0.97 -8.05
CA ASN A 31 -13.65 0.08 -7.32
C ASN A 31 -12.70 1.22 -6.98
N ILE A 32 -11.51 0.89 -6.46
CA ILE A 32 -10.48 1.90 -6.14
C ILE A 32 -10.19 2.77 -7.37
N ALA A 33 -10.02 2.16 -8.54
CA ALA A 33 -9.80 2.88 -9.80
C ALA A 33 -10.90 3.89 -10.14
N LEU A 34 -12.17 3.55 -9.86
CA LEU A 34 -13.31 4.45 -10.05
C LEU A 34 -13.28 5.58 -9.02
N ASP A 35 -12.99 5.27 -7.76
CA ASP A 35 -13.02 6.23 -6.64
C ASP A 35 -11.95 7.33 -6.79
N ILE A 36 -10.76 6.98 -7.31
CA ILE A 36 -9.64 7.93 -7.46
C ILE A 36 -9.44 8.44 -8.89
N ASP A 37 -10.41 8.18 -9.78
CA ASP A 37 -10.39 8.55 -11.20
C ASP A 37 -9.05 8.17 -11.90
N ARG A 38 -8.74 6.88 -11.88
CA ARG A 38 -7.53 6.31 -12.51
C ARG A 38 -7.87 5.12 -13.38
N ALA A 39 -7.02 4.86 -14.38
CA ALA A 39 -7.18 3.70 -15.24
C ALA A 39 -7.05 2.40 -14.43
N ARG A 40 -8.04 1.51 -14.54
CA ARG A 40 -8.05 0.21 -13.85
C ARG A 40 -6.77 -0.61 -14.10
N ASN A 41 -6.24 -0.57 -15.33
CA ASN A 41 -4.99 -1.27 -15.65
C ASN A 41 -3.80 -0.72 -14.85
N TYR A 42 -3.77 0.58 -14.58
CA TYR A 42 -2.72 1.17 -13.76
C TYR A 42 -2.83 0.73 -12.30
N ILE A 43 -4.03 0.76 -11.72
CA ILE A 43 -4.26 0.28 -10.35
C ILE A 43 -3.89 -1.20 -10.20
N ASN A 44 -4.31 -2.04 -11.15
CA ASN A 44 -3.94 -3.47 -11.15
C ASN A 44 -2.43 -3.71 -11.19
N GLN A 45 -1.66 -2.84 -11.85
CA GLN A 45 -0.20 -2.93 -11.86
C GLN A 45 0.41 -2.48 -10.53
N ARG A 46 -0.22 -1.56 -9.79
CA ARG A 46 0.28 -1.10 -8.49
C ARG A 46 0.02 -2.07 -7.34
N MET A 47 -1.11 -2.78 -7.35
CA MET A 47 -1.46 -3.67 -6.23
C MET A 47 -0.42 -4.75 -5.88
N PRO A 48 0.26 -5.41 -6.84
CA PRO A 48 1.35 -6.33 -6.51
C PRO A 48 2.49 -5.65 -5.76
N TYR A 49 2.90 -4.45 -6.17
CA TYR A 49 3.96 -3.71 -5.44
C TYR A 49 3.52 -3.37 -4.01
N LEU A 50 2.29 -2.89 -3.82
CA LEU A 50 1.79 -2.58 -2.48
C LEU A 50 1.70 -3.82 -1.58
N LEU A 51 1.40 -4.97 -2.17
CA LEU A 51 1.41 -6.26 -1.48
C LEU A 51 2.84 -6.68 -1.12
N ASP A 52 3.78 -6.57 -2.06
CA ASP A 52 5.19 -6.92 -1.86
C ASP A 52 5.87 -6.00 -0.83
N TYR A 53 5.48 -4.72 -0.77
CA TYR A 53 5.89 -3.77 0.27
C TYR A 53 5.21 -4.00 1.63
N GLY A 54 4.29 -4.97 1.74
CA GLY A 54 3.55 -5.24 2.98
C GLY A 54 2.59 -4.12 3.39
N LEU A 55 2.21 -3.22 2.49
CA LEU A 55 1.28 -2.10 2.77
C LEU A 55 -0.19 -2.51 2.66
N VAL A 56 -0.47 -3.60 1.96
CA VAL A 56 -1.80 -4.20 1.84
C VAL A 56 -1.68 -5.71 1.95
N GLU A 57 -2.78 -6.37 2.30
CA GLU A 57 -2.89 -7.83 2.26
C GLU A 57 -4.10 -8.26 1.42
N LYS A 58 -4.03 -9.47 0.84
CA LYS A 58 -5.15 -10.08 0.11
C LYS A 58 -6.05 -10.84 1.07
N ILE A 59 -7.35 -10.57 1.02
CA ILE A 59 -8.35 -11.19 1.89
C ILE A 59 -9.23 -12.17 1.11
N GLY A 60 -9.45 -13.34 1.71
CA GLY A 60 -10.50 -14.27 1.32
C GLY A 60 -10.01 -15.71 1.11
N PRO A 61 -10.92 -16.70 1.20
CA PRO A 61 -10.58 -18.11 0.99
C PRO A 61 -10.32 -18.46 -0.48
N TYR A 62 -10.68 -17.56 -1.39
CA TYR A 62 -10.49 -17.73 -2.84
C TYR A 62 -9.32 -16.86 -3.29
N GLU A 63 -8.30 -17.48 -3.87
CA GLU A 63 -7.03 -16.83 -4.25
C GLU A 63 -7.22 -15.64 -5.22
N ASP A 64 -8.32 -15.65 -5.99
CA ASP A 64 -8.65 -14.63 -7.00
C ASP A 64 -9.75 -13.65 -6.56
N SER A 65 -10.05 -13.55 -5.25
CA SER A 65 -11.06 -12.59 -4.76
C SER A 65 -10.75 -11.15 -5.19
N GLY A 66 -9.46 -10.83 -5.34
CA GLY A 66 -8.98 -9.48 -5.61
C GLY A 66 -9.35 -8.48 -4.52
N LEU A 67 -9.73 -8.95 -3.33
CA LEU A 67 -10.11 -8.12 -2.20
C LEU A 67 -8.86 -7.80 -1.37
N TYR A 68 -8.62 -6.52 -1.15
CA TYR A 68 -7.46 -6.04 -0.40
C TYR A 68 -7.89 -5.31 0.87
N GLU A 69 -7.07 -5.44 1.90
CA GLU A 69 -7.18 -4.71 3.18
C GLU A 69 -5.87 -3.96 3.43
N LEU A 70 -5.97 -2.80 4.10
CA LEU A 70 -4.81 -2.03 4.52
C LEU A 70 -4.15 -2.72 5.72
N THR A 71 -2.83 -2.87 5.69
CA THR A 71 -2.06 -3.33 6.86
C THR A 71 -1.72 -2.16 7.78
N GLU A 72 -1.15 -2.47 8.95
CA GLU A 72 -0.65 -1.44 9.85
C GLU A 72 0.47 -0.61 9.21
N ARG A 73 1.45 -1.26 8.57
CA ARG A 73 2.48 -0.60 7.76
C ARG A 73 1.88 0.31 6.68
N GLY A 74 0.82 -0.16 6.01
CA GLY A 74 0.07 0.64 5.02
C GLY A 74 -0.60 1.88 5.60
N ARG A 75 -1.15 1.78 6.81
CA ARG A 75 -1.72 2.91 7.55
C ARG A 75 -0.65 3.95 7.86
N LEU A 76 0.47 3.52 8.44
CA LEU A 76 1.60 4.38 8.77
C LEU A 76 2.20 5.03 7.52
N ALA A 77 2.35 4.28 6.42
CA ALA A 77 2.81 4.82 5.14
C ALA A 77 1.92 5.97 4.64
N TYR A 78 0.60 5.86 4.80
CA TYR A 78 -0.30 6.96 4.45
C TYR A 78 -0.22 8.14 5.43
N GLU A 79 -0.18 7.87 6.73
CA GLU A 79 -0.14 8.92 7.76
C GLU A 79 1.13 9.76 7.68
N HIS A 80 2.28 9.11 7.44
CA HIS A 80 3.60 9.71 7.35
C HIS A 80 4.03 10.06 5.90
N ARG A 81 3.12 10.01 4.92
CA ARG A 81 3.41 10.33 3.50
C ARG A 81 4.12 11.66 3.24
N ALA A 82 4.04 12.62 4.16
CA ALA A 82 4.76 13.88 4.07
C ALA A 82 6.28 13.69 4.19
N GLU A 83 6.72 12.74 5.02
CA GLU A 83 8.13 12.40 5.23
C GLU A 83 8.73 11.66 4.03
N TYR A 84 7.91 10.97 3.23
CA TYR A 84 8.36 10.25 2.02
C TYR A 84 9.07 11.16 1.00
N HIS A 85 8.74 12.46 1.01
CA HIS A 85 9.36 13.44 0.11
C HIS A 85 10.47 14.25 0.78
N HIS A 86 10.83 13.94 2.03
CA HIS A 86 11.86 14.66 2.76
C HIS A 86 13.25 14.11 2.42
N ASP A 87 14.16 15.00 2.00
CA ASP A 87 15.54 14.62 1.71
C ASP A 87 16.23 14.05 2.95
N GLY A 88 16.86 12.88 2.80
CA GLY A 88 17.62 12.23 3.87
C GLY A 88 16.79 11.39 4.83
N VAL A 89 15.49 11.20 4.59
CA VAL A 89 14.66 10.22 5.30
C VAL A 89 14.73 8.89 4.56
N ASP A 90 15.18 7.85 5.27
CA ASP A 90 14.88 6.47 4.86
C ASP A 90 13.46 6.15 5.30
N PHE A 91 12.53 6.22 4.35
CA PHE A 91 11.12 6.05 4.66
C PHE A 91 10.77 4.58 4.97
N ASP A 92 11.54 3.62 4.45
CA ASP A 92 11.28 2.20 4.71
C ASP A 92 11.69 1.86 6.15
N GLU A 93 12.86 2.34 6.59
CA GLU A 93 13.35 2.23 7.97
C GLU A 93 12.41 2.96 8.95
N LEU A 94 11.97 4.18 8.62
CA LEU A 94 10.99 4.92 9.44
C LEU A 94 9.72 4.09 9.69
N LEU A 95 9.20 3.41 8.65
CA LEU A 95 8.01 2.60 8.79
C LEU A 95 8.27 1.33 9.61
N ASP A 96 9.44 0.71 9.49
CA ASP A 96 9.80 -0.44 10.33
C ASP A 96 9.86 -0.05 11.81
N GLU A 97 10.49 1.08 12.14
CA GLU A 97 10.56 1.61 13.51
C GLU A 97 9.15 1.85 14.08
N LEU A 98 8.26 2.48 13.32
CA LEU A 98 6.90 2.77 13.77
C LEU A 98 6.05 1.51 13.96
N VAL A 99 6.24 0.48 13.12
CA VAL A 99 5.52 -0.79 13.25
C VAL A 99 5.96 -1.56 14.50
N ASP A 100 7.25 -1.49 14.86
CA ASP A 100 7.78 -2.16 16.06
C ASP A 100 7.35 -1.50 17.39
N GLU A 101 6.83 -0.25 17.33
CA GLU A 101 6.35 0.51 18.49
C GLU A 101 4.85 0.32 18.83
N ASP A 102 4.05 -0.31 17.94
CA ASP A 102 2.59 -0.57 18.09
C ASP A 102 2.27 -2.00 18.62
#